data_AF-A0A938LVA5-F1
#
_entry.id   AF-A0A938LVA5-F1
#
_cell.length_a   1.000
_cell.length_b   1.000
_cell.length_c   1.000
_cell.angle_alpha   90.00
_cell.angle_beta   90.00
_cell.angle_gamma   90.00
#
_symmetry.space_group_name_H-M   'P 1'
#
loop_
_entity.id
_entity.type
_entity.pdbx_description
1 polymer ?
#
loop_
_entity_poly.entity_id
_entity_poly.type
_entity_poly.pdbx_seq_one_letter_code
_entity_poly.pdbx_strand_id
1 'polypeptide(L)'
;MKALVVLSIAVSLLGAGCSSPTSYWYHPERTVEEAKTDLLECRDKARQTAADMITDQHYNRVPPPADLSAPKGLPREPVQPAADPRDLQKAWRERYEQSVLADCMRRRGYIKAGADRIPRGTRTGKLGNHAVAGQ
;
A
#
# COMPACT_ATOMS: atom_id res chain seq x y z
N MET A 1 11.86 -49.52 19.08
CA MET A 1 12.51 -48.23 18.75
C MET A 1 12.60 -48.10 17.23
N LYS A 2 12.34 -46.92 16.67
CA LYS A 2 12.48 -46.54 15.24
C LYS A 2 11.31 -46.85 14.28
N ALA A 3 10.12 -46.31 14.53
CA ALA A 3 9.11 -46.20 13.45
C ALA A 3 8.12 -45.02 13.63
N LEU A 4 8.45 -44.02 14.44
CA LEU A 4 7.52 -42.93 14.80
C LEU A 4 8.14 -41.53 14.68
N VAL A 5 9.20 -41.37 13.87
CA VAL A 5 9.90 -40.08 13.73
C VAL A 5 9.80 -39.50 12.32
N VAL A 6 9.34 -40.26 11.33
CA VAL A 6 9.36 -39.83 9.92
C VAL A 6 8.07 -39.10 9.50
N LEU A 7 6.99 -39.16 10.29
CA LEU A 7 5.68 -38.63 9.90
C LEU A 7 5.38 -37.20 10.41
N SER A 8 6.39 -36.43 10.81
CA SER A 8 6.19 -35.08 11.36
C SER A 8 6.70 -33.95 10.46
N ILE A 9 7.31 -34.26 9.31
CA ILE A 9 7.93 -33.25 8.42
C ILE A 9 7.00 -32.82 7.27
N ALA A 10 5.97 -33.61 6.94
CA ALA A 10 5.13 -33.35 5.77
C ALA A 10 3.99 -32.33 5.97
N VAL A 11 3.67 -31.95 7.21
CA VAL A 11 2.49 -31.10 7.51
C VAL A 11 2.84 -29.62 7.69
N SER A 12 4.12 -29.26 7.77
CA SER A 12 4.55 -27.86 7.99
C SER A 12 4.59 -27.00 6.73
N LEU A 13 4.31 -27.56 5.53
CA LEU A 13 4.43 -26.85 4.24
C LEU A 13 3.12 -26.24 3.71
N LEU A 14 1.99 -26.42 4.40
CA LEU A 14 0.69 -25.87 3.97
C LEU A 14 0.30 -24.55 4.67
N GLY A 15 1.16 -24.03 5.56
CA GLY A 15 0.85 -22.89 6.41
C GLY A 15 1.51 -21.56 6.04
N ALA A 16 2.29 -21.49 4.96
CA ALA A 16 2.72 -20.19 4.44
C ALA A 16 1.51 -19.51 3.78
N GLY A 17 0.73 -18.82 4.60
CA GLY A 17 -0.42 -18.03 4.15
C GLY A 17 0.03 -17.07 3.04
N CYS A 18 -0.22 -17.46 1.79
CA CYS A 18 -0.22 -16.56 0.65
C CYS A 18 -1.36 -15.57 0.86
N SER A 19 -1.15 -14.55 1.70
CA SER A 19 -2.03 -13.40 1.72
C SER A 19 -1.88 -12.71 0.37
N SER A 20 -2.80 -13.02 -0.54
CA SER A 20 -2.88 -12.33 -1.81
C SER A 20 -3.11 -10.84 -1.54
N PRO A 21 -2.36 -9.95 -2.21
CA PRO A 21 -2.64 -8.51 -2.19
C PRO A 21 -4.13 -8.22 -2.39
N THR A 22 -4.67 -7.29 -1.60
CA THR A 22 -6.09 -6.88 -1.73
C THR A 22 -6.34 -6.07 -3.01
N SER A 23 -5.30 -5.45 -3.57
CA SER A 23 -5.36 -4.73 -4.84
C SER A 23 -4.03 -4.78 -5.59
N TYR A 24 -4.12 -4.62 -6.90
CA TYR A 24 -3.02 -4.59 -7.85
C TYR A 24 -3.10 -3.34 -8.71
N TRP A 25 -1.95 -2.82 -9.10
CA TRP A 25 -1.84 -1.92 -10.25
C TRP A 25 -1.77 -2.76 -11.52
N TYR A 26 -2.80 -2.68 -12.34
CA TYR A 26 -2.96 -3.47 -13.55
C TYR A 26 -2.81 -2.60 -14.79
N HIS A 27 -2.06 -3.08 -15.77
CA HIS A 27 -2.02 -2.50 -17.11
C HIS A 27 -2.09 -3.63 -18.16
N PRO A 28 -3.05 -3.60 -19.09
CA PRO A 28 -3.28 -4.72 -20.02
C PRO A 28 -2.14 -4.91 -21.01
N GLU A 29 -1.41 -3.85 -21.37
CA GLU A 29 -0.35 -3.89 -22.39
C GLU A 29 1.08 -3.97 -21.81
N ARG A 30 1.22 -4.06 -20.48
CA ARG A 30 2.54 -4.12 -19.83
C ARG A 30 2.80 -5.50 -19.30
N THR A 31 4.03 -5.94 -19.42
CA THR A 31 4.53 -7.13 -18.72
C THR A 31 4.61 -6.86 -17.22
N VAL A 32 4.61 -7.93 -16.42
CA VAL A 32 4.79 -7.78 -14.97
C VAL A 32 6.14 -7.14 -14.62
N GLU A 33 7.19 -7.35 -15.41
CA GLU A 33 8.51 -6.72 -15.25
C GLU A 33 8.46 -5.21 -15.51
N GLU A 34 7.85 -4.77 -16.60
CA GLU A 34 7.65 -3.34 -16.87
C GLU A 34 6.80 -2.68 -15.79
N ALA A 35 5.74 -3.35 -15.34
CA ALA A 35 4.89 -2.86 -14.26
C ALA A 35 5.64 -2.71 -12.94
N LYS A 36 6.58 -3.62 -12.64
CA LYS A 36 7.47 -3.49 -11.49
C LYS A 36 8.37 -2.27 -11.61
N THR A 37 8.97 -2.05 -12.79
CA THR A 37 9.84 -0.89 -13.06
C THR A 37 9.05 0.42 -12.94
N ASP A 38 7.90 0.52 -13.58
CA ASP A 38 7.01 1.69 -13.50
C ASP A 38 6.62 2.01 -12.06
N LEU A 39 6.27 0.97 -11.27
CA LEU A 39 5.93 1.13 -9.87
C LEU A 39 7.12 1.64 -9.04
N LEU A 40 8.33 1.13 -9.29
CA LEU A 40 9.54 1.58 -8.60
C LEU A 40 9.84 3.05 -8.91
N GLU A 41 9.83 3.43 -10.18
CA GLU A 41 10.06 4.82 -10.61
C GLU A 41 9.02 5.77 -10.01
N CYS A 42 7.74 5.40 -10.07
CA CYS A 42 6.67 6.20 -9.48
C CYS A 42 6.80 6.31 -7.95
N ARG A 43 7.23 5.26 -7.27
CA ARG A 43 7.44 5.26 -5.82
C ARG A 43 8.62 6.16 -5.42
N ASP A 44 9.72 6.09 -6.15
CA ASP A 44 10.89 6.92 -5.86
C ASP A 44 10.57 8.41 -6.08
N LYS A 45 9.84 8.73 -7.14
CA LYS A 45 9.30 10.08 -7.36
C LYS A 45 8.35 10.50 -6.23
N ALA A 46 7.44 9.62 -5.81
CA ALA A 46 6.48 9.92 -4.75
C ALA A 46 7.17 10.22 -3.41
N ARG A 47 8.24 9.49 -3.08
CA ARG A 47 9.05 9.73 -1.87
C ARG A 47 9.75 11.08 -1.91
N GLN A 48 10.35 11.42 -3.05
CA GLN A 48 11.01 12.70 -3.22
C GLN A 48 10.02 13.85 -3.09
N THR A 49 8.91 13.81 -3.83
CA THR A 49 7.87 14.85 -3.76
C THR A 49 7.25 14.96 -2.36
N ALA A 50 7.02 13.82 -1.67
CA ALA A 50 6.52 13.85 -0.30
C ALA A 50 7.54 14.47 0.67
N ALA A 51 8.84 14.25 0.49
CA ALA A 51 9.87 14.89 1.30
C ALA A 51 9.93 16.42 1.08
N ASP A 52 9.82 16.87 -0.17
CA ASP A 52 9.83 18.29 -0.53
C ASP A 52 8.63 19.04 0.08
N MET A 53 7.42 18.48 -0.06
CA MET A 53 6.18 19.09 0.45
C MET A 53 6.14 19.24 1.97
N ILE A 54 6.91 18.40 2.67
CA ILE A 54 7.01 18.43 4.13
C ILE A 54 7.95 19.53 4.59
N THR A 55 9.01 19.76 3.82
CA THR A 55 10.01 20.80 4.08
C THR A 55 9.42 22.18 3.86
N ASP A 56 8.53 22.33 2.87
CA ASP A 56 7.85 23.59 2.51
C ASP A 56 6.70 24.01 3.46
N GLN A 57 6.64 23.46 4.68
CA GLN A 57 5.70 23.85 5.75
C GLN A 57 4.19 23.73 5.42
N HIS A 58 3.79 22.89 4.46
CA HIS A 58 2.36 22.69 4.17
C HIS A 58 1.56 22.03 5.32
N TYR A 59 2.22 21.49 6.34
CA TYR A 59 1.59 20.92 7.54
C TYR A 59 0.60 21.83 8.25
N ASN A 60 0.88 23.13 8.31
CA ASN A 60 0.02 24.07 9.05
C ASN A 60 -1.29 24.38 8.32
N ARG A 61 -1.46 23.95 7.06
CA ARG A 61 -2.62 24.30 6.21
C ARG A 61 -3.51 23.13 5.83
N VAL A 62 -3.16 21.90 6.18
CA VAL A 62 -3.96 20.73 5.81
C VAL A 62 -4.65 20.14 7.05
N PRO A 63 -5.99 20.10 7.08
CA PRO A 63 -6.73 19.61 8.24
C PRO A 63 -6.39 18.14 8.52
N PRO A 64 -6.21 17.73 9.79
CA PRO A 64 -5.82 16.38 10.16
C PRO A 64 -6.75 15.31 9.56
N PRO A 65 -6.26 14.08 9.32
CA PRO A 65 -7.05 13.02 8.71
C PRO A 65 -8.36 12.80 9.48
N ALA A 66 -9.48 12.83 8.74
CA ALA A 66 -10.84 12.76 9.27
C ALA A 66 -11.27 11.38 9.82
N ASP A 67 -10.31 10.51 10.17
CA ASP A 67 -10.60 9.19 10.76
C ASP A 67 -10.71 9.21 12.29
N LEU A 68 -10.77 10.39 12.90
CA LEU A 68 -11.46 10.57 14.17
C LEU A 68 -12.91 10.99 13.89
N SER A 69 -13.68 10.02 13.40
CA SER A 69 -15.13 10.10 13.30
C SER A 69 -15.72 10.30 14.69
N ALA A 70 -15.86 11.55 15.14
CA ALA A 70 -16.91 11.88 16.08
C ALA A 70 -18.22 11.93 15.29
N PRO A 71 -19.18 11.02 15.56
CA PRO A 71 -20.50 11.14 14.98
C PRO A 71 -21.10 12.50 15.37
N LYS A 72 -21.73 13.19 14.42
CA LYS A 72 -22.51 14.42 14.70
C LYS A 72 -23.55 14.08 15.78
N GLY A 73 -23.34 14.57 17.01
CA GLY A 73 -24.34 14.54 18.08
C GLY A 73 -23.99 13.77 19.35
N LEU A 74 -22.81 13.16 19.48
CA LEU A 74 -22.39 12.56 20.76
C LEU A 74 -21.52 13.50 21.60
N PRO A 75 -21.59 13.44 22.95
CA PRO A 75 -20.70 14.18 23.82
C PRO A 75 -19.25 13.91 23.42
N ARG A 76 -18.46 14.98 23.25
CA ARG A 76 -17.02 14.88 22.97
C ARG A 76 -16.38 14.06 24.09
N GLU A 77 -15.92 12.85 23.78
CA GLU A 77 -14.94 12.17 24.60
C GLU A 77 -13.70 13.07 24.76
N PRO A 78 -12.98 13.00 25.90
CA PRO A 78 -11.75 13.75 26.10
C PRO A 78 -10.82 13.53 24.92
N VAL A 79 -10.38 14.65 24.33
CA VAL A 79 -9.40 14.69 23.24
C VAL A 79 -8.25 13.75 23.62
N GLN A 80 -8.10 12.64 22.88
CA GLN A 80 -6.93 11.78 23.02
C GLN A 80 -5.68 12.66 22.97
N PRO A 81 -4.66 12.40 23.80
CA PRO A 81 -3.48 13.26 23.89
C PRO A 81 -2.97 13.54 22.47
N ALA A 82 -2.79 14.83 22.18
CA ALA A 82 -2.39 15.30 20.86
C ALA A 82 -1.27 14.39 20.33
N ALA A 83 -1.55 13.67 19.25
CA ALA A 83 -0.59 12.76 18.63
C ALA A 83 0.75 13.50 18.47
N ASP A 84 1.87 12.82 18.77
CA ASP A 84 3.20 13.41 18.68
C ASP A 84 3.32 14.12 17.32
N PRO A 85 3.77 15.39 17.27
CA PRO A 85 3.98 16.11 16.01
C PRO A 85 4.76 15.30 14.96
N ARG A 86 5.68 14.43 15.39
CA ARG A 86 6.42 13.52 14.51
C ARG A 86 5.54 12.41 13.91
N ASP A 87 4.61 11.86 14.68
CA ASP A 87 3.68 10.84 14.22
C ASP A 87 2.68 11.44 13.22
N LEU A 88 2.19 12.66 13.50
CA LEU A 88 1.40 13.42 12.55
C LEU A 88 2.20 13.69 11.27
N GLN A 89 3.46 14.10 11.40
CA GLN A 89 4.35 14.33 10.26
C GLN A 89 4.47 13.08 9.39
N LYS A 90 4.75 11.94 10.02
CA LYS A 90 4.88 10.65 9.35
C LYS A 90 3.58 10.25 8.64
N ALA A 91 2.44 10.32 9.31
CA ALA A 91 1.14 9.95 8.72
C ALA A 91 0.81 10.78 7.47
N TRP A 92 1.09 12.07 7.52
CA TRP A 92 0.94 12.95 6.35
C TRP A 92 1.88 12.61 5.21
N ARG A 93 3.17 12.31 5.52
CA ARG A 93 4.14 11.88 4.52
C ARG A 93 3.65 10.66 3.76
N GLU A 94 3.21 9.65 4.50
CA GLU A 94 2.71 8.41 3.94
C GLU A 94 1.48 8.66 3.05
N ARG A 95 0.56 9.54 3.47
CA ARG A 95 -0.61 9.92 2.67
C ARG A 95 -0.23 10.62 1.37
N TYR A 96 0.69 11.58 1.43
CA TYR A 96 1.18 12.29 0.24
C TYR A 96 1.91 11.33 -0.71
N GLU A 97 2.78 10.47 -0.19
CA GLU A 97 3.48 9.45 -0.99
C GLU A 97 2.46 8.55 -1.71
N GLN A 98 1.44 8.05 -1.01
CA GLN A 98 0.40 7.24 -1.63
C GLN A 98 -0.39 7.99 -2.72
N SER A 99 -0.70 9.26 -2.50
CA SER A 99 -1.41 10.09 -3.48
C SER A 99 -0.57 10.32 -4.74
N VAL A 100 0.69 10.72 -4.58
CA VAL A 100 1.60 10.98 -5.71
C VAL A 100 1.88 9.69 -6.48
N LEU A 101 2.07 8.57 -5.77
CA LEU A 101 2.22 7.24 -6.38
C LEU A 101 0.98 6.88 -7.22
N ALA A 102 -0.22 7.03 -6.65
CA ALA A 102 -1.46 6.71 -7.34
C ALA A 102 -1.66 7.57 -8.59
N ASP A 103 -1.33 8.86 -8.52
CA ASP A 103 -1.39 9.77 -9.66
C ASP A 103 -0.39 9.38 -10.75
N CYS A 104 0.85 9.04 -10.36
CA CYS A 104 1.88 8.61 -11.31
C CYS A 104 1.47 7.34 -12.05
N MET A 105 0.99 6.32 -11.33
CA MET A 105 0.54 5.06 -11.92
C MET A 105 -0.65 5.28 -12.86
N ARG A 106 -1.65 6.06 -12.45
CA ARG A 106 -2.81 6.38 -13.30
C ARG A 106 -2.42 7.10 -14.59
N ARG A 107 -1.48 8.06 -14.52
CA ARG A 107 -0.98 8.77 -15.70
C ARG A 107 -0.23 7.86 -16.67
N ARG A 108 0.39 6.78 -16.17
CA ARG A 108 0.99 5.72 -17.00
C ARG A 108 -0.02 4.69 -17.52
N GLY A 109 -1.32 4.89 -17.28
CA GLY A 109 -2.39 4.02 -17.78
C GLY A 109 -2.77 2.86 -16.85
N TYR A 110 -2.21 2.79 -15.64
CA TYR A 110 -2.53 1.72 -14.70
C TYR A 110 -3.87 1.94 -14.00
N ILE A 111 -4.59 0.86 -13.80
CA ILE A 111 -5.84 0.81 -13.04
C ILE A 111 -5.57 0.09 -11.71
N LYS A 112 -6.05 0.65 -10.60
CA LYS A 112 -6.03 -0.06 -9.31
C LYS A 112 -7.24 -0.99 -9.25
N ALA A 113 -7.01 -2.30 -9.25
CA ALA A 113 -8.04 -3.32 -9.30
C ALA A 113 -7.89 -4.32 -8.16
N GLY A 114 -9.02 -4.81 -7.64
CA GLY A 114 -9.03 -5.94 -6.70
C GLY A 114 -8.57 -7.23 -7.37
N ALA A 115 -8.14 -8.22 -6.59
CA ALA A 115 -7.68 -9.51 -7.09
C ALA A 115 -8.73 -10.22 -7.96
N ASP A 116 -10.01 -10.02 -7.65
CA ASP A 116 -11.18 -10.54 -8.35
C ASP A 116 -11.38 -9.94 -9.75
N ARG A 117 -10.81 -8.76 -10.02
CA ARG A 117 -10.94 -8.01 -11.28
C ARG A 117 -9.73 -8.15 -12.20
N ILE A 118 -8.69 -8.84 -11.75
CA ILE A 118 -7.53 -9.16 -12.59
C ILE A 118 -7.90 -10.32 -13.51
N PRO A 119 -7.75 -10.18 -14.84
CA PRO A 119 -8.05 -11.26 -15.76
C PRO A 119 -7.30 -12.55 -15.40
N ARG A 120 -7.95 -13.70 -15.58
CA ARG A 120 -7.31 -15.00 -15.36
C ARG A 120 -6.16 -15.17 -16.34
N GLY A 121 -5.03 -15.66 -15.85
CA GLY A 121 -3.81 -15.85 -16.66
C GLY A 121 -2.88 -14.63 -16.70
N THR A 122 -3.29 -13.47 -16.16
CA THR A 122 -2.39 -12.34 -15.95
C THR A 122 -1.33 -12.67 -14.90
N ARG A 123 -0.07 -12.36 -15.18
CA ARG A 123 1.03 -12.53 -14.24
C ARG A 123 0.95 -11.46 -13.17
N THR A 124 1.25 -11.83 -11.93
CA THR A 124 1.24 -10.90 -10.80
C THR A 124 2.59 -10.85 -10.12
N GLY A 125 2.91 -9.70 -9.54
CA GLY A 125 4.14 -9.48 -8.81
C GLY A 125 3.88 -8.62 -7.57
N LYS A 126 4.60 -8.91 -6.48
CA LYS A 126 4.54 -8.12 -5.25
C LYS A 126 5.83 -7.30 -5.09
N LEU A 127 5.68 -6.04 -4.70
CA LEU A 127 6.76 -5.09 -4.45
C LEU A 127 6.46 -4.33 -3.14
N GLY A 128 7.01 -4.82 -2.03
CA GLY A 128 6.71 -4.31 -0.70
C GLY A 128 5.21 -4.39 -0.39
N ASN A 129 4.60 -3.24 -0.10
CA ASN A 129 3.16 -3.11 0.22
C ASN A 129 2.26 -2.94 -1.01
N HIS A 130 2.85 -2.99 -2.21
CA HIS A 130 2.12 -2.86 -3.46
C HIS A 130 2.23 -4.14 -4.28
N ALA A 131 1.28 -4.33 -5.19
CA ALA A 131 1.30 -5.40 -6.14
C ALA A 131 0.97 -4.87 -7.53
N VAL A 132 1.50 -5.55 -8.54
CA VAL A 132 1.31 -5.24 -9.95
C VAL A 132 0.80 -6.47 -10.68
N ALA A 133 0.05 -6.24 -11.75
CA ALA A 133 -0.45 -7.28 -12.62
C ALA A 133 -0.22 -6.86 -14.09
N GLY A 134 0.28 -7.78 -14.91
CA GLY A 134 0.63 -7.56 -16.31
C GLY A 134 0.68 -8.87 -17.09
N GLN A 135 0.86 -8.81 -18.41
CA GLN A 135 0.98 -10.01 -19.25
C GLN A 135 2.22 -10.85 -18.92
#